data_AF-A0A2K9PP80-F1
#
_entry.id   AF-A0A2K9PP80-F1
#
_cell.length_a   1.000
_cell.length_b   1.000
_cell.length_c   1.000
_cell.angle_alpha   90.00
_cell.angle_beta   90.00
_cell.angle_gamma   90.00
#
_symmetry.space_group_name_H-M   'P 1'
#
loop_
_entity.id
_entity.type
_entity.pdbx_description
1 polymer ?
#
loop_
_entity_poly.entity_id
_entity_poly.type
_entity_poly.pdbx_seq_one_letter_code
_entity_poly.pdbx_strand_id
1 'polypeptide(L)'
;MSGGDWKSMFKAVQEDDFELVKFYLNMGIDPNYQHPEFMASPLVESIRYNHLKIAKLLLESGGNPSIKEVMGQETPMLVAKKLNNQKAIDLLNFYINKPE
;
A
#
# COMPACT_ATOMS: atom_id res chain seq x y z
N MET A 1 -12.76 -14.28 -3.14
CA MET A 1 -12.52 -12.86 -3.44
C MET A 1 -12.42 -12.69 -4.93
N SER A 2 -13.22 -11.82 -5.55
CA SER A 2 -13.15 -11.65 -7.00
C SER A 2 -11.98 -10.71 -7.36
N GLY A 3 -11.37 -10.90 -8.53
CA GLY A 3 -10.36 -9.95 -9.01
C GLY A 3 -10.92 -8.52 -9.21
N GLY A 4 -12.25 -8.39 -9.37
CA GLY A 4 -12.94 -7.10 -9.49
C GLY A 4 -12.85 -6.26 -8.22
N ASP A 5 -13.08 -6.86 -7.05
CA ASP A 5 -13.10 -6.14 -5.77
C ASP A 5 -11.73 -5.51 -5.46
N TRP A 6 -10.64 -6.23 -5.76
CA TRP A 6 -9.29 -5.70 -5.56
C TRP A 6 -9.01 -4.52 -6.50
N LYS A 7 -9.43 -4.59 -7.78
CA LYS A 7 -9.21 -3.47 -8.72
C LYS A 7 -9.91 -2.21 -8.25
N SER A 8 -11.13 -2.36 -7.73
CA SER A 8 -11.88 -1.26 -7.12
C SER A 8 -11.16 -0.69 -5.90
N MET A 9 -10.65 -1.53 -5.00
CA MET A 9 -9.84 -1.07 -3.87
C MET A 9 -8.56 -0.36 -4.34
N PHE A 10 -7.85 -0.92 -5.31
CA PHE A 10 -6.59 -0.35 -5.81
C PHE A 10 -6.82 1.03 -6.44
N LYS A 11 -7.89 1.20 -7.21
CA LYS A 11 -8.28 2.51 -7.73
C LYS A 11 -8.61 3.49 -6.60
N ALA A 12 -9.30 3.05 -5.56
CA ALA A 12 -9.58 3.87 -4.38
C ALA A 12 -8.30 4.36 -3.68
N VAL A 13 -7.24 3.52 -3.65
CA VAL A 13 -5.91 3.94 -3.17
C VAL A 13 -5.35 5.10 -3.99
N GLN A 14 -5.46 5.04 -5.32
CA GLN A 14 -4.98 6.08 -6.23
C GLN A 14 -5.80 7.39 -6.14
N GLU A 15 -7.06 7.31 -5.72
CA GLU A 15 -8.00 8.44 -5.63
C GLU A 15 -8.11 9.06 -4.22
N ASP A 16 -7.32 8.58 -3.25
CA ASP A 16 -7.37 8.95 -1.82
C ASP A 16 -8.71 8.64 -1.12
N ASP A 17 -9.46 7.65 -1.62
CA ASP A 17 -10.73 7.22 -1.01
C ASP A 17 -10.49 6.27 0.17
N PHE A 18 -10.14 6.87 1.30
CA PHE A 18 -9.81 6.15 2.53
C PHE A 18 -10.92 5.20 3.02
N GLU A 19 -12.18 5.63 2.95
CA GLU A 19 -13.30 4.84 3.48
C GLU A 19 -13.56 3.62 2.61
N LEU A 20 -13.43 3.75 1.29
CA LEU A 20 -13.57 2.62 0.37
C LEU A 20 -12.42 1.62 0.52
N VAL A 21 -11.17 2.10 0.68
CA VAL A 21 -10.04 1.22 1.00
C VAL A 21 -10.28 0.47 2.31
N LYS A 22 -10.71 1.17 3.36
CA LYS A 22 -11.02 0.56 4.66
C LYS A 22 -12.14 -0.48 4.57
N PHE A 23 -13.19 -0.19 3.82
CA PHE A 23 -14.29 -1.13 3.60
C PHE A 23 -13.79 -2.45 3.01
N TYR A 24 -12.99 -2.39 1.94
CA TYR A 24 -12.46 -3.59 1.29
C TYR A 24 -11.46 -4.37 2.15
N LEU A 25 -10.59 -3.68 2.91
CA LEU A 25 -9.69 -4.35 3.86
C LEU A 25 -10.49 -5.08 4.95
N ASN A 26 -11.58 -4.49 5.46
CA ASN A 26 -12.47 -5.16 6.41
C ASN A 26 -13.21 -6.36 5.82
N MET A 27 -13.41 -6.42 4.49
CA MET A 27 -13.93 -7.60 3.81
C MET A 27 -12.88 -8.72 3.67
N GLY A 28 -11.63 -8.47 4.08
CA GLY A 28 -10.53 -9.43 4.02
C GLY A 28 -9.72 -9.38 2.73
N ILE A 29 -9.78 -8.28 1.96
CA ILE A 29 -8.88 -8.11 0.82
C ILE A 29 -7.45 -8.11 1.35
N ASP A 30 -6.62 -9.01 0.81
CA ASP A 30 -5.20 -9.05 1.14
C ASP A 30 -4.52 -7.75 0.69
N PRO A 31 -4.00 -6.91 1.61
CA PRO A 31 -3.33 -5.66 1.27
C PRO A 31 -2.02 -5.87 0.50
N ASN A 32 -1.51 -7.10 0.45
CA ASN A 32 -0.27 -7.47 -0.24
C ASN A 32 -0.51 -8.06 -1.63
N TYR A 33 -1.77 -8.38 -1.98
CA TYR A 33 -2.07 -8.93 -3.29
C TYR A 33 -1.73 -7.92 -4.38
N GLN A 34 -1.01 -8.37 -5.40
CA GLN A 34 -0.65 -7.58 -6.58
C GLN A 34 -1.38 -8.18 -7.77
N HIS A 35 -2.42 -7.50 -8.24
CA HIS A 35 -3.23 -8.04 -9.34
C HIS A 35 -2.37 -8.20 -10.61
N PRO A 36 -2.43 -9.34 -11.33
CA PRO A 36 -1.55 -9.63 -12.47
C PRO A 36 -1.55 -8.58 -13.60
N GLU A 37 -2.65 -7.83 -13.74
CA GLU A 37 -2.76 -6.76 -14.75
C GLU A 37 -2.06 -5.45 -14.34
N PHE A 38 -2.05 -5.13 -13.04
CA PHE A 38 -1.45 -3.89 -12.52
C PHE A 38 -0.02 -4.13 -12.04
N MET A 39 0.26 -5.33 -11.52
CA MET A 39 1.56 -5.76 -10.96
C MET A 39 2.16 -4.78 -9.95
N ALA A 40 1.29 -4.05 -9.25
CA ALA A 40 1.63 -3.00 -8.30
C ALA A 40 1.08 -3.32 -6.91
N SER A 41 1.75 -2.79 -5.90
CA SER A 41 1.37 -2.93 -4.49
C SER A 41 0.50 -1.75 -4.04
N PRO A 42 -0.65 -1.99 -3.38
CA PRO A 42 -1.45 -0.91 -2.79
C PRO A 42 -0.63 0.02 -1.88
N LEU A 43 0.32 -0.55 -1.11
CA LEU A 43 1.17 0.23 -0.20
C LEU A 43 2.13 1.13 -0.98
N VAL A 44 2.79 0.61 -2.01
CA VAL A 44 3.72 1.39 -2.82
C VAL A 44 2.98 2.52 -3.53
N GLU A 45 1.80 2.22 -4.07
CA GLU A 45 0.99 3.19 -4.78
C GLU A 45 0.49 4.31 -3.85
N SER A 46 0.03 3.98 -2.64
CA SER A 46 -0.35 5.00 -1.66
C SER A 46 0.80 5.97 -1.32
N ILE A 47 2.05 5.50 -1.30
CA ILE A 47 3.23 6.36 -1.08
C ILE A 47 3.54 7.18 -2.33
N ARG A 48 3.42 6.59 -3.52
CA ARG A 48 3.63 7.24 -4.82
C ARG A 48 2.72 8.46 -4.98
N TYR A 49 1.47 8.34 -4.55
CA TYR A 49 0.49 9.43 -4.54
C TYR A 49 0.49 10.28 -3.26
N ASN A 50 1.38 9.98 -2.30
CA ASN A 50 1.48 10.68 -1.00
C ASN A 50 0.20 10.58 -0.12
N HIS A 51 -0.58 9.51 -0.27
CA HIS A 51 -1.76 9.17 0.52
C HIS A 51 -1.36 8.44 1.82
N LEU A 52 -0.65 9.13 2.71
CA LEU A 52 -0.04 8.52 3.90
C LEU A 52 -1.04 7.93 4.91
N LYS A 53 -2.27 8.43 4.93
CA LYS A 53 -3.34 7.86 5.77
C LYS A 53 -3.73 6.46 5.28
N ILE A 54 -3.84 6.29 3.96
CA ILE A 54 -4.08 4.99 3.33
C ILE A 54 -2.87 4.08 3.50
N ALA A 55 -1.64 4.59 3.33
CA ALA A 55 -0.42 3.82 3.59
C ALA A 55 -0.40 3.23 5.01
N LYS A 56 -0.74 4.06 6.01
CA LYS A 56 -0.83 3.63 7.40
C LYS A 56 -1.93 2.57 7.59
N LEU A 57 -3.11 2.77 7.01
CA LEU A 57 -4.22 1.80 7.09
C LEU A 57 -3.86 0.44 6.50
N LEU A 58 -3.16 0.42 5.35
CA LEU A 58 -2.69 -0.81 4.73
C LEU A 58 -1.71 -1.56 5.64
N LEU A 59 -0.77 -0.84 6.26
CA LEU A 59 0.20 -1.40 7.22
C LEU A 59 -0.49 -1.94 8.49
N GLU A 60 -1.47 -1.20 9.03
CA GLU A 60 -2.29 -1.65 10.17
C GLU A 60 -3.10 -2.92 9.85
N SER A 61 -3.46 -3.10 8.58
CA SER A 61 -4.23 -4.25 8.09
C SER A 61 -3.36 -5.45 7.67
N GLY A 62 -2.07 -5.47 8.04
CA GLY A 62 -1.14 -6.56 7.70
C GLY A 62 -0.38 -6.38 6.38
N GLY A 63 -0.38 -5.15 5.83
CA GLY A 63 0.46 -4.79 4.70
C GLY A 63 1.95 -4.93 5.04
N ASN A 64 2.71 -5.54 4.14
CA ASN A 64 4.14 -5.77 4.29
C ASN A 64 4.92 -4.49 3.95
N PRO A 65 5.58 -3.82 4.92
CA PRO A 65 6.32 -2.57 4.69
C PRO A 65 7.55 -2.74 3.77
N SER A 66 7.99 -3.98 3.55
CA SER A 66 9.13 -4.35 2.72
C SER A 66 8.70 -5.04 1.42
N ILE A 67 7.42 -4.97 1.04
CA ILE A 67 6.91 -5.60 -0.17
C ILE A 67 7.68 -5.12 -1.40
N LYS A 68 8.00 -6.06 -2.30
CA LYS A 68 8.61 -5.75 -3.60
C LYS A 68 7.55 -5.87 -4.67
N GLU A 69 7.40 -4.83 -5.49
CA GLU A 69 6.51 -4.88 -6.65
C GLU A 69 7.02 -5.90 -7.68
N VAL A 70 6.09 -6.64 -8.29
CA VAL A 70 6.39 -7.65 -9.32
C VAL A 70 6.97 -6.98 -10.56
N MET A 71 6.44 -5.80 -10.94
CA MET A 71 7.01 -4.94 -11.98
C MET A 71 7.75 -3.75 -11.34
N GLY A 72 8.79 -3.24 -12.02
CA GLY A 72 9.53 -2.05 -11.57
C GLY A 72 10.53 -2.27 -10.42
N GLN A 73 10.51 -3.43 -9.76
CA GLN A 73 11.41 -3.81 -8.65
C GLN A 73 11.43 -2.79 -7.49
N GLU A 74 10.40 -1.95 -7.37
CA GLU A 74 10.33 -0.95 -6.32
C GLU A 74 9.84 -1.55 -5.01
N THR A 75 10.26 -0.95 -3.90
CA THR A 75 9.75 -1.21 -2.56
C THR A 75 9.18 0.09 -2.00
N PRO A 76 8.31 0.03 -0.97
CA PRO A 76 7.80 1.23 -0.31
C PRO A 76 8.92 2.21 0.08
N MET A 77 10.02 1.69 0.63
CA MET A 77 11.18 2.49 1.04
C MET A 77 11.91 3.13 -0.15
N LEU A 78 12.07 2.42 -1.26
CA LEU A 78 12.70 2.98 -2.46
C LEU A 78 11.88 4.13 -3.03
N VAL A 79 10.55 3.98 -3.14
CA VAL A 79 9.67 5.05 -3.63
C VAL A 79 9.66 6.24 -2.68
N ALA A 80 9.55 6.00 -1.37
CA ALA A 80 9.59 7.06 -0.36
C ALA A 80 10.88 7.90 -0.46
N LYS A 81 12.04 7.25 -0.64
CA LYS A 81 13.33 7.93 -0.83
C LYS A 81 13.41 8.69 -2.14
N LYS A 82 12.98 8.10 -3.26
CA LYS A 82 12.97 8.79 -4.59
C LYS A 82 12.14 10.08 -4.56
N LEU A 83 11.05 10.09 -3.81
CA LEU A 83 10.15 11.23 -3.66
C LEU A 83 10.60 12.22 -2.56
N ASN A 84 11.70 11.96 -1.84
CA ASN A 84 12.12 12.70 -0.65
C ASN A 84 10.99 12.83 0.40
N ASN A 85 10.14 11.81 0.53
CA ASN A 85 8.99 11.82 1.42
C ASN A 85 9.39 11.33 2.82
N GLN A 86 9.90 12.24 3.65
CA GLN A 86 10.39 11.90 5.00
C GLN A 86 9.30 11.26 5.87
N LYS A 87 8.04 11.72 5.75
CA LYS A 87 6.93 11.15 6.52
C LYS A 87 6.65 9.69 6.13
N ALA A 88 6.74 9.35 4.85
CA ALA A 88 6.65 7.95 4.41
C ALA A 88 7.82 7.12 4.91
N ILE A 89 9.05 7.66 4.90
CA ILE A 89 10.24 6.98 5.43
C ILE A 89 10.05 6.67 6.92
N ASP A 90 9.62 7.65 7.70
CA ASP A 90 9.40 7.50 9.15
C ASP A 90 8.30 6.48 9.44
N LEU A 91 7.19 6.55 8.69
CA LEU A 91 6.10 5.59 8.78
C LEU A 91 6.60 4.16 8.51
N LEU A 92 7.34 3.95 7.42
CA LEU A 92 7.86 2.63 7.07
C LEU A 92 8.86 2.12 8.10
N ASN A 93 9.78 2.96 8.58
CA ASN A 93 10.74 2.59 9.62
C ASN A 93 10.05 2.16 10.90
N PHE A 94 8.96 2.82 11.28
CA PHE A 94 8.16 2.42 12.43
C PHE A 94 7.61 0.99 12.28
N TYR A 95 7.04 0.66 11.11
CA TYR A 95 6.46 -0.67 10.88
C TYR A 95 7.50 -1.77 10.62
N ILE A 96 8.68 -1.44 10.05
CA ILE A 96 9.77 -2.40 9.85
C ILE A 96 10.41 -2.82 11.17
N ASN A 97 10.59 -1.87 12.11
CA ASN A 97 11.24 -2.13 13.38
C ASN A 97 10.25 -2.40 14.52
N LYS A 98 8.96 -2.59 14.21
CA LYS A 98 7.94 -2.85 15.22
C LYS A 98 8.23 -4.23 15.85
N PRO A 99 8.47 -4.31 17.18
CA PRO A 99 8.58 -5.61 17.83
C PRO A 99 7.23 -6.33 17.78
N GLU A 100 7.27 -7.64 17.53
CA GLU A 100 6.11 -8.54 17.51
C GLU A 100 5.34 -8.52 18.84
#